data_AF-A0A6P0TQA8-F1
#
_entry.id   AF-A0A6P0TQA8-F1
#
_cell.length_a   1.000
_cell.length_b   1.000
_cell.length_c   1.000
_cell.angle_alpha   90.00
_cell.angle_beta   90.00
_cell.angle_gamma   90.00
#
_symmetry.space_group_name_H-M   'P 1'
#
loop_
_entity.id
_entity.type
_entity.pdbx_description
1 polymer ?
#
loop_
_entity_poly.entity_id
_entity_poly.type
_entity_poly.pdbx_seq_one_letter_code
_entity_poly.pdbx_strand_id
1 'polypeptide(L)'
;MLLLQEKLEFINTIAHEGKVVVIATDTNSKIFYTIKQDGFEDSYLNTPEDQRTGWEDWQELEFPDEAEDDQSVIDKETTEFTHQDDPNKFILRSRYRTLNESAAAPVQLVSGMEHIYVFRQSKANATETTPNTLLVDRFVLDGMTNQLVRKLDVRFKRSRKKYQPIESMRKKANGGLANIDSLDFRDADGEPFYEPTTELSLITNLHKGWFSVVLLPTNEHEKYRWHIFAYNSQTRKIELTTIGASEEGLFDLKDYTILEQKREAKNALVPRSIPGIIHRTLDINSVEVANGFSATKYDIQREQQTREGMQLLKNATKIMLAIPTKQGNVAALSFAVAADGTLAEIDENLDSQTTLRSNSRDLLLPLNTLDEIKGIGDSTPSVEYLHFGERKAEGRRQLC
;
A
#
# COMPACT_ATOMS: atom_id res chain seq x y z
N MET A 1 -26.82 -3.07 9.19
CA MET A 1 -26.62 -2.36 10.48
C MET A 1 -25.90 -1.05 10.19
N LEU A 2 -26.45 0.11 10.57
CA LEU A 2 -25.76 1.41 10.39
C LEU A 2 -24.72 1.59 11.49
N LEU A 3 -23.46 1.83 11.13
CA LEU A 3 -22.44 2.21 12.10
C LEU A 3 -22.84 3.57 12.71
N LEU A 4 -23.06 3.63 14.02
CA LEU A 4 -23.45 4.87 14.69
C LEU A 4 -22.30 5.88 14.60
N GLN A 5 -22.61 7.09 14.12
CA GLN A 5 -21.63 8.18 13.90
C GLN A 5 -20.76 8.46 15.14
N GLU A 6 -21.32 8.30 16.35
CA GLU A 6 -20.62 8.52 17.62
C GLU A 6 -19.47 7.55 17.90
N LYS A 7 -19.41 6.42 17.19
CA LYS A 7 -18.36 5.40 17.35
C LYS A 7 -17.28 5.48 16.29
N LEU A 8 -17.50 6.22 15.20
CA LEU A 8 -16.60 6.28 14.07
C LEU A 8 -15.44 7.27 14.32
N GLU A 9 -14.20 6.79 14.32
CA GLU A 9 -13.03 7.67 14.45
C GLU A 9 -12.35 7.96 13.12
N PHE A 10 -12.16 6.92 12.29
CA PHE A 10 -11.39 7.01 11.07
C PHE A 10 -12.12 6.36 9.90
N ILE A 11 -11.98 6.94 8.72
CA ILE A 11 -12.50 6.41 7.47
C ILE A 11 -11.37 6.39 6.44
N ASN A 12 -11.30 5.32 5.66
CA ASN A 12 -10.49 5.24 4.47
C ASN A 12 -11.29 4.58 3.34
N THR A 13 -10.92 4.83 2.09
CA THR A 13 -11.60 4.31 0.92
C THR A 13 -10.60 3.84 -0.12
N ILE A 14 -10.92 2.76 -0.82
CA ILE A 14 -10.08 2.25 -1.90
C ILE A 14 -10.96 1.78 -3.06
N ALA A 15 -10.47 1.99 -4.29
CA ALA A 15 -11.03 1.36 -5.47
C ALA A 15 -10.29 0.04 -5.73
N HIS A 16 -11.03 -1.05 -5.91
CA HIS A 16 -10.49 -2.38 -6.17
C HIS A 16 -11.40 -3.11 -7.16
N GLU A 17 -10.82 -3.58 -8.26
CA GLU A 17 -11.53 -4.34 -9.30
C GLU A 17 -12.85 -3.72 -9.77
N GLY A 18 -12.87 -2.38 -9.92
CA GLY A 18 -14.04 -1.63 -10.35
C GLY A 18 -15.04 -1.27 -9.24
N LYS A 19 -14.89 -1.84 -8.04
CA LYS A 19 -15.73 -1.53 -6.88
C LYS A 19 -15.07 -0.51 -5.97
N VAL A 20 -15.89 0.16 -5.15
CA VAL A 20 -15.44 1.07 -4.10
C VAL A 20 -15.68 0.43 -2.75
N VAL A 21 -14.62 0.30 -1.97
CA VAL A 21 -14.64 -0.22 -0.60
C VAL A 21 -14.38 0.92 0.36
N VAL A 22 -15.24 1.06 1.36
CA VAL A 22 -15.07 2.00 2.47
C VAL A 22 -14.75 1.21 3.72
N ILE A 23 -13.70 1.59 4.44
CA ILE A 23 -13.31 1.01 5.72
C ILE A 23 -13.37 2.07 6.80
N ALA A 24 -13.87 1.67 7.96
CA ALA A 24 -14.02 2.49 9.14
C ALA A 24 -13.31 1.84 10.34
N THR A 25 -12.63 2.64 11.15
CA THR A 25 -12.15 2.21 12.47
C THR A 25 -12.98 2.90 13.54
N ASP A 26 -13.48 2.14 14.50
CA ASP A 26 -14.26 2.65 15.63
C ASP A 26 -13.39 2.98 16.86
N THR A 27 -13.99 3.64 17.86
CA THR A 27 -13.34 4.00 19.13
C THR A 27 -12.87 2.79 19.96
N ASN A 28 -13.39 1.58 19.68
CA ASN A 28 -12.98 0.33 20.32
C ASN A 28 -11.89 -0.41 19.53
N SER A 29 -11.34 0.23 18.50
CA SER A 29 -10.36 -0.36 17.57
C SER A 29 -10.90 -1.50 16.70
N LYS A 30 -12.22 -1.64 16.57
CA LYS A 30 -12.83 -2.54 15.60
C LYS A 30 -12.83 -1.90 14.23
N ILE A 31 -12.64 -2.73 13.20
CA ILE A 31 -12.60 -2.27 11.81
C ILE A 31 -13.84 -2.82 11.11
N PHE A 32 -14.55 -1.93 10.43
CA PHE A 32 -15.76 -2.24 9.69
C PHE A 32 -15.56 -1.86 8.22
N TYR A 33 -16.30 -2.51 7.33
CA TYR A 33 -16.31 -2.16 5.92
C TYR A 33 -17.71 -2.15 5.32
N THR A 34 -17.86 -1.43 4.22
CA THR A 34 -19.01 -1.50 3.31
C THR A 34 -18.50 -1.35 1.88
N ILE A 35 -19.24 -1.92 0.93
CA ILE A 35 -18.89 -1.96 -0.49
C ILE A 35 -20.03 -1.34 -1.27
N LYS A 36 -19.69 -0.53 -2.27
CA LYS A 36 -20.66 0.03 -3.20
C LYS A 36 -21.26 -1.08 -4.06
N GLN A 37 -22.58 -1.08 -4.19
CA GLN A 37 -23.30 -1.99 -5.07
C GLN A 37 -23.25 -1.50 -6.51
N ASP A 38 -22.91 -2.39 -7.44
CA ASP A 38 -22.86 -2.09 -8.87
C ASP A 38 -24.09 -2.64 -9.63
N GLY A 39 -24.97 -3.35 -8.94
CA GLY A 39 -26.29 -3.75 -9.44
C GLY A 39 -26.39 -5.18 -9.96
N PHE A 40 -25.32 -5.96 -9.83
CA PHE A 40 -25.22 -7.34 -10.33
C PHE A 40 -25.14 -8.38 -9.22
N GLU A 41 -25.01 -7.93 -7.96
CA GLU A 41 -24.77 -8.78 -6.81
C GLU A 41 -26.07 -9.35 -6.24
N ASP A 42 -25.98 -10.51 -5.58
CA ASP A 42 -27.15 -11.19 -5.01
C ASP A 42 -27.88 -10.30 -3.99
N SER A 43 -27.14 -9.51 -3.21
CA SER A 43 -27.67 -8.53 -2.26
C SER A 43 -28.56 -7.49 -2.97
N TYR A 44 -28.13 -6.97 -4.11
CA TYR A 44 -28.86 -5.97 -4.89
C TYR A 44 -30.07 -6.58 -5.61
N LEU A 45 -29.88 -7.72 -6.28
CA LEU A 45 -30.91 -8.38 -7.07
C LEU A 45 -32.07 -8.90 -6.20
N ASN A 46 -31.79 -9.33 -4.97
CA ASN A 46 -32.79 -9.82 -4.04
C ASN A 46 -33.42 -8.73 -3.14
N THR A 47 -32.92 -7.49 -3.21
CA THR A 47 -33.48 -6.36 -2.46
C THR A 47 -34.51 -5.59 -3.30
N PRO A 48 -35.74 -5.33 -2.79
CA PRO A 48 -36.74 -4.50 -3.46
C PRO A 48 -36.21 -3.11 -3.84
N GLU A 49 -36.60 -2.58 -5.00
CA GLU A 49 -36.06 -1.32 -5.55
C GLU A 49 -36.15 -0.13 -4.59
N ASP A 50 -37.22 -0.03 -3.81
CA ASP A 50 -37.46 1.04 -2.84
C ASP A 50 -36.58 0.94 -1.59
N GLN A 51 -35.89 -0.19 -1.39
CA GLN A 51 -35.02 -0.46 -0.24
C GLN A 51 -33.54 -0.45 -0.61
N ARG A 52 -33.19 -0.28 -1.88
CA ARG A 52 -31.80 -0.26 -2.36
C ARG A 52 -31.12 1.04 -1.96
N THR A 53 -30.03 0.94 -1.20
CA THR A 53 -29.22 2.09 -0.76
C THR A 53 -28.05 2.38 -1.71
N GLY A 54 -27.70 1.42 -2.59
CA GLY A 54 -26.49 1.46 -3.42
C GLY A 54 -25.21 1.03 -2.67
N TRP A 55 -25.35 0.53 -1.45
CA TRP A 55 -24.25 0.10 -0.58
C TRP A 55 -24.63 -1.16 0.18
N GLU A 56 -23.66 -2.03 0.41
CA GLU A 56 -23.83 -3.10 1.38
C GLU A 56 -24.01 -2.57 2.79
N ASP A 57 -24.67 -3.36 3.63
CA ASP A 57 -24.66 -3.12 5.07
C ASP A 57 -23.22 -3.15 5.62
N TRP A 58 -22.95 -2.35 6.67
CA TRP A 58 -21.65 -2.40 7.34
C TRP A 58 -21.42 -3.77 7.98
N GLN A 59 -20.24 -4.33 7.73
CA GLN A 59 -19.79 -5.62 8.27
C GLN A 59 -18.49 -5.41 9.06
N GLU A 60 -18.31 -6.18 10.13
CA GLU A 60 -17.03 -6.21 10.85
C GLU A 60 -16.00 -6.97 10.00
N LEU A 61 -14.82 -6.41 9.84
CA LEU A 61 -13.74 -7.04 9.09
C LEU A 61 -13.13 -8.16 9.94
N GLU A 62 -13.12 -9.38 9.40
CA GLU A 62 -12.60 -10.55 10.11
C GLU A 62 -11.06 -10.57 10.10
N PHE A 63 -10.46 -10.76 11.26
CA PHE A 63 -9.02 -10.92 11.44
C PHE A 63 -8.72 -12.27 12.12
N PRO A 64 -7.47 -12.79 11.98
CA PRO A 64 -7.03 -14.04 12.60
C PRO A 64 -7.38 -14.20 14.08
N ASP A 65 -7.95 -15.35 14.44
CA ASP A 65 -8.19 -15.80 15.81
C ASP A 65 -8.10 -17.33 15.90
N GLU A 66 -7.04 -17.89 15.31
CA GLU A 66 -6.85 -19.32 15.27
C GLU A 66 -6.44 -19.88 16.65
N ALA A 67 -6.97 -21.05 16.98
CA ALA A 67 -6.74 -21.71 18.27
C ALA A 67 -5.27 -22.11 18.50
N GLU A 68 -4.54 -22.41 17.43
CA GLU A 68 -3.14 -22.87 17.48
C GLU A 68 -2.30 -22.17 16.42
N ASP A 69 -1.04 -21.90 16.77
CA ASP A 69 -0.05 -21.37 15.83
C ASP A 69 0.55 -22.51 14.99
N ASP A 70 0.89 -22.23 13.74
CA ASP A 70 1.62 -23.18 12.92
C ASP A 70 3.12 -23.16 13.26
N GLN A 71 3.55 -24.12 14.08
CA GLN A 71 4.96 -24.25 14.48
C GLN A 71 5.90 -24.40 13.29
N SER A 72 5.47 -25.03 12.18
CA SER A 72 6.34 -25.20 11.00
C SER A 72 6.65 -23.85 10.34
N VAL A 73 5.72 -22.91 10.40
CA VAL A 73 5.92 -21.54 9.94
C VAL A 73 6.86 -20.81 10.89
N ILE A 74 6.59 -20.87 12.20
CA ILE A 74 7.42 -20.22 13.22
C ILE A 74 8.88 -20.67 13.12
N ASP A 75 9.14 -21.98 13.00
CA ASP A 75 10.50 -22.52 12.89
C ASP A 75 11.25 -21.98 11.67
N LYS A 76 10.53 -21.89 10.53
CA LYS A 76 11.08 -21.35 9.28
C LYS A 76 11.36 -19.86 9.38
N GLU A 77 10.40 -19.07 9.89
CA GLU A 77 10.56 -17.63 10.07
C GLU A 77 11.65 -17.28 11.08
N THR A 78 11.80 -18.07 12.14
CA THR A 78 12.90 -17.91 13.11
C THR A 78 14.26 -18.08 12.44
N THR A 79 14.35 -18.98 11.46
CA THR A 79 15.58 -19.25 10.71
C THR A 79 15.85 -18.21 9.62
N GLU A 80 14.81 -17.79 8.89
CA GLU A 80 14.96 -16.96 7.69
C GLU A 80 14.77 -15.46 7.92
N PHE A 81 13.96 -15.06 8.91
CA PHE A 81 13.45 -13.69 9.05
C PHE A 81 13.79 -13.05 10.40
N THR A 82 14.85 -13.50 11.05
CA THR A 82 15.38 -12.88 12.27
C THR A 82 16.73 -12.23 12.02
N HIS A 83 17.12 -11.33 12.91
CA HIS A 83 18.48 -10.77 12.87
C HIS A 83 19.50 -11.86 13.18
N GLN A 84 20.57 -11.94 12.40
CA GLN A 84 21.64 -12.94 12.58
C GLN A 84 22.23 -12.91 14.00
N ASP A 85 22.33 -11.73 14.59
CA ASP A 85 22.89 -11.52 15.93
C ASP A 85 21.87 -11.74 17.06
N ASP A 86 20.56 -11.77 16.76
CA ASP A 86 19.50 -11.99 17.74
C ASP A 86 18.29 -12.70 17.10
N PRO A 87 18.21 -14.04 17.21
CA PRO A 87 17.10 -14.83 16.70
C PRO A 87 15.74 -14.52 17.34
N ASN A 88 15.67 -13.73 18.42
CA ASN A 88 14.40 -13.29 19.00
C ASN A 88 13.88 -12.01 18.34
N LYS A 89 14.72 -11.32 17.56
CA LYS A 89 14.37 -10.09 16.87
C LYS A 89 13.99 -10.40 15.43
N PHE A 90 12.69 -10.46 15.19
CA PHE A 90 12.14 -10.69 13.86
C PHE A 90 12.18 -9.42 13.01
N ILE A 91 12.36 -9.61 11.71
CA ILE A 91 12.19 -8.61 10.65
C ILE A 91 10.73 -8.63 10.20
N LEU A 92 10.18 -9.83 9.95
CA LEU A 92 8.77 -10.10 9.72
C LEU A 92 8.38 -11.44 10.35
N ARG A 93 7.10 -11.62 10.69
CA ARG A 93 6.57 -12.89 11.20
C ARG A 93 5.05 -13.02 11.02
N SER A 94 4.57 -14.26 11.03
CA SER A 94 3.16 -14.62 10.96
C SER A 94 2.48 -14.58 12.34
N ARG A 95 1.26 -14.07 12.39
CA ARG A 95 0.45 -13.93 13.63
C ARG A 95 -0.96 -14.50 13.43
N TYR A 96 -1.31 -15.47 14.28
CA TYR A 96 -2.52 -16.27 14.18
C TYR A 96 -3.66 -15.79 15.11
N ARG A 97 -3.36 -14.87 16.04
CA ARG A 97 -4.35 -14.28 16.95
C ARG A 97 -4.18 -12.77 16.95
N THR A 98 -4.87 -12.09 16.05
CA THR A 98 -4.78 -10.63 15.88
C THR A 98 -6.13 -9.91 15.84
N LEU A 99 -7.23 -10.65 16.06
CA LEU A 99 -8.60 -10.13 16.10
C LEU A 99 -8.74 -8.87 16.95
N ASN A 100 -8.11 -8.88 18.13
CA ASN A 100 -8.20 -7.78 19.10
C ASN A 100 -6.93 -6.94 19.19
N GLU A 101 -6.01 -7.04 18.22
CA GLU A 101 -4.67 -6.44 18.31
C GLU A 101 -4.53 -5.11 17.55
N SER A 102 -5.56 -4.65 16.82
CA SER A 102 -5.57 -3.36 16.09
C SER A 102 -5.65 -2.17 17.03
N ALA A 103 -4.86 -1.11 16.82
CA ALA A 103 -5.04 0.16 17.54
C ALA A 103 -6.24 0.96 16.99
N ALA A 104 -6.84 1.80 17.84
CA ALA A 104 -7.79 2.85 17.42
C ALA A 104 -7.04 3.95 16.67
N ALA A 105 -6.76 3.69 15.39
CA ALA A 105 -5.95 4.51 14.51
C ALA A 105 -6.42 4.37 13.05
N PRO A 106 -6.08 5.32 12.16
CA PRO A 106 -6.31 5.17 10.74
C PRO A 106 -5.64 3.91 10.19
N VAL A 107 -6.35 3.18 9.35
CA VAL A 107 -5.81 2.09 8.53
C VAL A 107 -5.40 2.62 7.15
N GLN A 108 -4.41 2.02 6.52
CA GLN A 108 -4.06 2.28 5.12
C GLN A 108 -4.46 1.10 4.25
N LEU A 109 -5.06 1.40 3.11
CA LEU A 109 -5.52 0.40 2.15
C LEU A 109 -4.68 0.48 0.90
N VAL A 110 -4.24 -0.68 0.40
CA VAL A 110 -3.60 -0.79 -0.91
C VAL A 110 -4.33 -1.84 -1.72
N SER A 111 -4.79 -1.45 -2.91
CA SER A 111 -5.31 -2.36 -3.93
C SER A 111 -4.17 -2.72 -4.88
N GLY A 112 -3.89 -4.00 -5.04
CA GLY A 112 -2.86 -4.48 -5.96
C GLY A 112 -2.71 -5.99 -5.91
N MET A 113 -2.12 -6.57 -6.96
CA MET A 113 -1.80 -8.01 -7.01
C MET A 113 -3.01 -8.89 -6.64
N GLU A 114 -4.23 -8.57 -7.13
CA GLU A 114 -5.50 -9.29 -6.88
C GLU A 114 -6.03 -9.25 -5.43
N HIS A 115 -5.47 -8.39 -4.57
CA HIS A 115 -5.88 -8.29 -3.17
C HIS A 115 -6.12 -6.85 -2.72
N ILE A 116 -6.90 -6.73 -1.65
CA ILE A 116 -6.91 -5.55 -0.80
C ILE A 116 -6.04 -5.84 0.42
N TYR A 117 -4.99 -5.04 0.57
CA TYR A 117 -4.12 -5.07 1.73
C TYR A 117 -4.61 -4.06 2.76
N VAL A 118 -4.82 -4.53 3.98
CA VAL A 118 -5.20 -3.69 5.12
C VAL A 118 -3.99 -3.57 6.04
N PHE A 119 -3.38 -2.40 6.03
CA PHE A 119 -2.27 -2.05 6.92
C PHE A 119 -2.82 -1.35 8.17
N ARG A 120 -2.49 -1.88 9.34
CA ARG A 120 -2.97 -1.38 10.64
C ARG A 120 -1.85 -1.38 11.68
N GLN A 121 -1.91 -0.43 12.60
CA GLN A 121 -1.00 -0.39 13.74
C GLN A 121 -1.46 -1.38 14.81
N SER A 122 -0.55 -2.14 15.42
CA SER A 122 -0.85 -2.94 16.61
C SER A 122 -1.00 -2.07 17.88
N LYS A 123 -1.81 -2.51 18.83
CA LYS A 123 -2.06 -1.80 20.10
C LYS A 123 -0.78 -1.60 20.91
N ALA A 124 -0.74 -0.53 21.69
CA ALA A 124 0.38 -0.25 22.59
C ALA A 124 0.51 -1.26 23.75
N ASN A 125 -0.56 -1.99 24.05
CA ASN A 125 -0.63 -3.05 25.04
C ASN A 125 -0.91 -4.43 24.41
N ALA A 126 -0.55 -4.60 23.13
CA ALA A 126 -0.65 -5.87 22.42
C ALA A 126 0.00 -7.01 23.20
N THR A 127 -0.66 -8.18 23.22
CA THR A 127 -0.17 -9.39 23.92
C THR A 127 0.23 -10.50 22.96
N GLU A 128 -0.41 -10.57 21.78
CA GLU A 128 -0.13 -11.59 20.77
C GLU A 128 0.85 -11.10 19.69
N THR A 129 1.07 -9.79 19.61
CA THR A 129 1.94 -9.11 18.62
C THR A 129 2.94 -8.19 19.32
N THR A 130 3.95 -7.66 18.59
CA THR A 130 4.81 -6.61 19.16
C THR A 130 4.01 -5.31 19.22
N PRO A 131 3.99 -4.59 20.36
CA PRO A 131 3.29 -3.32 20.47
C PRO A 131 3.75 -2.25 19.47
N ASN A 132 2.80 -1.48 18.94
CA ASN A 132 3.05 -0.37 18.01
C ASN A 132 3.89 -0.76 16.78
N THR A 133 3.63 -1.93 16.21
CA THR A 133 4.20 -2.40 14.94
C THR A 133 3.16 -2.41 13.83
N LEU A 134 3.61 -2.62 12.60
CA LEU A 134 2.73 -2.65 11.44
C LEU A 134 2.23 -4.07 11.17
N LEU A 135 0.92 -4.24 11.17
CA LEU A 135 0.21 -5.47 10.83
C LEU A 135 -0.38 -5.35 9.42
N VAL A 136 -0.36 -6.44 8.67
CA VAL A 136 -0.83 -6.50 7.29
C VAL A 136 -1.68 -7.74 7.09
N ASP A 137 -2.91 -7.55 6.63
CA ASP A 137 -3.85 -8.60 6.30
C ASP A 137 -4.30 -8.47 4.84
N ARG A 138 -4.57 -9.60 4.18
CA ARG A 138 -4.98 -9.65 2.79
C ARG A 138 -6.39 -10.19 2.64
N PHE A 139 -7.16 -9.49 1.83
CA PHE A 139 -8.54 -9.84 1.53
C PHE A 139 -8.74 -9.96 0.03
N VAL A 140 -9.56 -10.93 -0.34
CA VAL A 140 -10.12 -11.06 -1.68
C VAL A 140 -11.52 -10.48 -1.64
N LEU A 141 -11.85 -9.62 -2.62
CA LEU A 141 -13.21 -9.13 -2.79
C LEU A 141 -14.02 -10.16 -3.57
N ASP A 142 -15.00 -10.79 -2.92
CA ASP A 142 -15.95 -11.64 -3.62
C ASP A 142 -16.94 -10.77 -4.40
N GLY A 143 -16.78 -10.75 -5.73
CA GLY A 143 -17.62 -9.96 -6.62
C GLY A 143 -19.09 -10.39 -6.67
N MET A 144 -19.42 -11.62 -6.27
CA MET A 144 -20.80 -12.14 -6.27
C MET A 144 -21.55 -11.75 -5.00
N THR A 145 -20.87 -11.83 -3.85
CA THR A 145 -21.49 -11.58 -2.53
C THR A 145 -21.19 -10.19 -1.97
N ASN A 146 -20.28 -9.43 -2.59
CA ASN A 146 -19.74 -8.17 -2.07
C ASN A 146 -19.22 -8.31 -0.62
N GLN A 147 -18.36 -9.30 -0.41
CA GLN A 147 -17.72 -9.51 0.88
C GLN A 147 -16.20 -9.49 0.75
N LEU A 148 -15.54 -8.97 1.79
CA LEU A 148 -14.11 -9.11 1.95
C LEU A 148 -13.84 -10.44 2.67
N VAL A 149 -13.28 -11.39 1.93
CA VAL A 149 -12.95 -12.72 2.45
C VAL A 149 -11.45 -12.77 2.74
N ARG A 150 -11.08 -13.26 3.92
CA ARG A 150 -9.67 -13.49 4.26
C ARG A 150 -9.03 -14.40 3.22
N LYS A 151 -7.79 -14.09 2.81
CA LYS A 151 -7.07 -14.91 1.85
C LYS A 151 -6.89 -16.35 2.38
N LEU A 152 -7.25 -17.34 1.57
CA LEU A 152 -7.01 -18.75 1.87
C LEU A 152 -5.52 -19.10 1.80
N ASP A 153 -5.10 -19.95 2.74
CA ASP A 153 -3.76 -20.50 2.85
C ASP A 153 -3.74 -21.98 2.46
N VAL A 154 -2.59 -22.47 1.98
CA VAL A 154 -2.43 -23.87 1.58
C VAL A 154 -1.58 -24.60 2.61
N ARG A 155 -2.15 -25.63 3.24
CA ARG A 155 -1.50 -26.41 4.28
C ARG A 155 -1.72 -27.90 4.08
N PHE A 156 -0.94 -28.71 4.78
CA PHE A 156 -1.15 -30.14 4.86
C PHE A 156 -2.45 -30.43 5.63
N LYS A 157 -3.39 -31.15 5.00
CA LYS A 157 -4.77 -31.35 5.48
C LYS A 157 -4.87 -31.90 6.91
N ARG A 158 -4.03 -32.88 7.22
CA ARG A 158 -4.12 -33.68 8.46
C ARG A 158 -3.22 -33.11 9.56
N SER A 159 -2.03 -32.64 9.22
CA SER A 159 -1.15 -31.98 10.20
C SER A 159 -1.57 -30.54 10.49
N ARG A 160 -2.34 -29.91 9.58
CA ARG A 160 -2.73 -28.50 9.59
C ARG A 160 -1.54 -27.53 9.51
N LYS A 161 -0.36 -28.03 9.12
CA LYS A 161 0.88 -27.26 9.03
C LYS A 161 1.21 -26.90 7.57
N LYS A 162 1.82 -25.75 7.34
CA LYS A 162 2.18 -25.25 6.02
C LYS A 162 3.39 -25.96 5.42
N TYR A 163 4.42 -26.25 6.23
CA TYR A 163 5.70 -26.77 5.73
C TYR A 163 6.01 -28.20 6.14
N GLN A 164 5.17 -28.86 6.94
CA GLN A 164 5.44 -30.21 7.45
C GLN A 164 4.19 -31.11 7.38
N PRO A 165 4.25 -32.27 6.69
CA PRO A 165 3.17 -33.26 6.75
C PRO A 165 3.14 -33.97 8.10
N ILE A 166 2.12 -34.80 8.35
CA ILE A 166 2.10 -35.70 9.52
C ILE A 166 3.35 -36.59 9.55
N GLU A 167 3.90 -36.79 10.75
CA GLU A 167 5.11 -37.61 10.96
C GLU A 167 4.99 -39.05 10.48
N SER A 168 3.77 -39.60 10.52
CA SER A 168 3.50 -40.98 10.10
C SER A 168 3.48 -41.18 8.58
N MET A 169 3.57 -40.09 7.79
CA MET A 169 3.65 -40.13 6.34
C MET A 169 5.00 -40.72 5.92
N ARG A 170 4.97 -41.82 5.17
CA ARG A 170 6.20 -42.52 4.76
C ARG A 170 6.06 -43.17 3.40
N LYS A 171 7.19 -43.29 2.71
CA LYS A 171 7.29 -44.06 1.46
C LYS A 171 7.25 -45.55 1.77
N LYS A 172 6.36 -46.29 1.12
CA LYS A 172 6.27 -47.75 1.15
C LYS A 172 7.38 -48.35 0.28
N ALA A 173 7.75 -49.60 0.56
CA ALA A 173 8.78 -50.34 -0.18
C ALA A 173 8.46 -50.49 -1.69
N ASN A 174 7.18 -50.43 -2.08
CA ASN A 174 6.73 -50.49 -3.47
C ASN A 174 6.67 -49.11 -4.17
N GLY A 175 7.21 -48.06 -3.55
CA GLY A 175 7.22 -46.71 -4.11
C GLY A 175 5.96 -45.87 -3.84
N GLY A 176 4.88 -46.46 -3.30
CA GLY A 176 3.67 -45.72 -2.91
C GLY A 176 3.83 -44.96 -1.59
N LEU A 177 2.92 -44.03 -1.28
CA LEU A 177 2.88 -43.35 0.02
C LEU A 177 1.92 -44.04 0.99
N ALA A 178 2.27 -44.06 2.28
CA ALA A 178 1.40 -44.45 3.39
C ALA A 178 1.06 -43.22 4.23
N ASN A 179 -0.15 -43.18 4.80
CA ASN A 179 -0.63 -42.07 5.62
C ASN A 179 -0.45 -40.73 4.90
N ILE A 180 -0.97 -40.63 3.68
CA ILE A 180 -0.82 -39.43 2.86
C ILE A 180 -1.45 -38.25 3.58
N ASP A 181 -0.68 -37.19 3.65
CA ASP A 181 -1.11 -35.86 4.05
C ASP A 181 -0.80 -34.94 2.88
N SER A 182 -1.84 -34.52 2.17
CA SER A 182 -1.74 -33.72 0.96
C SER A 182 -1.91 -32.25 1.29
N LEU A 183 -1.44 -31.37 0.41
CA LEU A 183 -1.72 -29.93 0.49
C LEU A 183 -3.14 -29.63 0.01
N ASP A 184 -3.84 -28.77 0.72
CA ASP A 184 -5.19 -28.28 0.39
C ASP A 184 -5.44 -26.94 1.11
N PHE A 185 -6.47 -26.22 0.70
CA PHE A 185 -6.93 -25.00 1.38
C PHE A 185 -8.00 -25.27 2.44
N ARG A 186 -8.35 -26.55 2.63
CA ARG A 186 -9.24 -27.03 3.70
C ARG A 186 -8.59 -28.17 4.46
N ASP A 187 -8.90 -28.29 5.74
CA ASP A 187 -8.43 -29.39 6.57
C ASP A 187 -9.16 -30.72 6.25
N ALA A 188 -8.95 -31.73 7.11
CA ALA A 188 -9.60 -33.03 6.99
C ALA A 188 -11.12 -33.00 7.30
N ASP A 189 -11.59 -31.99 8.05
CA ASP A 189 -12.98 -31.82 8.46
C ASP A 189 -13.76 -30.91 7.48
N GLY A 190 -13.05 -30.24 6.56
CA GLY A 190 -13.60 -29.36 5.53
C GLY A 190 -13.50 -27.87 5.87
N GLU A 191 -12.93 -27.51 7.02
CA GLU A 191 -12.79 -26.12 7.44
C GLU A 191 -11.64 -25.45 6.66
N PRO A 192 -11.82 -24.19 6.22
CA PRO A 192 -10.82 -23.48 5.44
C PRO A 192 -9.59 -23.12 6.28
N PHE A 193 -8.42 -23.15 5.66
CA PHE A 193 -7.22 -22.50 6.17
C PHE A 193 -7.16 -21.06 5.66
N TYR A 194 -6.99 -20.12 6.58
CA TYR A 194 -6.78 -18.72 6.24
C TYR A 194 -5.34 -18.30 6.51
N GLU A 195 -4.88 -17.29 5.79
CA GLU A 195 -3.59 -16.69 6.04
C GLU A 195 -3.55 -16.01 7.41
N PRO A 196 -2.42 -16.13 8.13
CA PRO A 196 -2.18 -15.33 9.32
C PRO A 196 -1.90 -13.87 8.95
N THR A 197 -2.02 -12.97 9.92
CA THR A 197 -1.57 -11.58 9.78
C THR A 197 -0.06 -11.57 9.62
N THR A 198 0.45 -10.81 8.65
CA THR A 198 1.89 -10.53 8.57
C THR A 198 2.23 -9.34 9.45
N GLU A 199 3.09 -9.53 10.44
CA GLU A 199 3.64 -8.46 11.27
C GLU A 199 5.01 -8.04 10.73
N LEU A 200 5.14 -6.78 10.30
CA LEU A 200 6.40 -6.18 9.88
C LEU A 200 7.12 -5.60 11.12
N SER A 201 7.79 -6.48 11.85
CA SER A 201 8.48 -6.16 13.12
C SER A 201 9.66 -5.20 12.97
N LEU A 202 10.17 -4.99 11.76
CA LEU A 202 11.16 -3.94 11.47
C LEU A 202 10.58 -2.51 11.54
N ILE A 203 9.24 -2.36 11.43
CA ILE A 203 8.54 -1.07 11.55
C ILE A 203 7.97 -1.00 12.97
N THR A 204 8.62 -0.18 13.81
CA THR A 204 8.35 -0.15 15.25
C THR A 204 7.98 1.23 15.73
N ASN A 205 7.47 1.31 16.96
CA ASN A 205 7.16 2.57 17.64
C ASN A 205 6.19 3.46 16.85
N LEU A 206 5.27 2.86 16.09
CA LEU A 206 4.26 3.58 15.33
C LEU A 206 3.44 4.52 16.23
N HIS A 207 3.13 5.69 15.70
CA HIS A 207 2.36 6.70 16.41
C HIS A 207 1.00 6.89 15.75
N LYS A 208 -0.10 6.49 16.41
CA LYS A 208 -1.48 6.86 16.02
C LYS A 208 -1.80 6.66 14.53
N GLY A 209 -1.29 5.60 13.92
CA GLY A 209 -1.49 5.32 12.48
C GLY A 209 -0.81 6.32 11.54
N TRP A 210 0.23 7.03 11.99
CA TRP A 210 1.00 7.94 11.16
C TRP A 210 1.99 7.16 10.28
N PHE A 211 1.43 6.47 9.30
CA PHE A 211 2.17 5.81 8.25
C PHE A 211 1.39 5.90 6.93
N SER A 212 2.11 5.75 5.82
CA SER A 212 1.53 5.71 4.48
C SER A 212 2.28 4.69 3.64
N VAL A 213 1.53 3.93 2.83
CA VAL A 213 2.05 2.81 2.06
C VAL A 213 1.77 3.02 0.58
N VAL A 214 2.79 2.81 -0.24
CA VAL A 214 2.69 2.89 -1.71
C VAL A 214 3.28 1.62 -2.31
N LEU A 215 2.52 0.97 -3.18
CA LEU A 215 3.00 -0.13 -4.02
C LEU A 215 3.39 0.41 -5.39
N LEU A 216 4.64 0.18 -5.80
CA LEU A 216 5.14 0.59 -7.11
C LEU A 216 5.45 -0.62 -7.99
N PRO A 217 5.05 -0.61 -9.27
CA PRO A 217 5.55 -1.58 -10.24
C PRO A 217 7.02 -1.28 -10.58
N THR A 218 7.76 -2.31 -10.98
CA THR A 218 9.07 -2.17 -11.61
C THR A 218 8.94 -2.29 -13.13
N ASN A 219 10.05 -2.12 -13.85
CA ASN A 219 10.11 -2.38 -15.29
C ASN A 219 10.14 -3.88 -15.64
N GLU A 220 10.38 -4.74 -14.65
CA GLU A 220 10.19 -6.18 -14.82
C GLU A 220 8.71 -6.53 -14.68
N HIS A 221 8.24 -7.43 -15.55
CA HIS A 221 6.84 -7.85 -15.55
C HIS A 221 6.44 -8.43 -14.18
N GLU A 222 5.25 -8.04 -13.68
CA GLU A 222 4.65 -8.54 -12.44
C GLU A 222 5.54 -8.43 -11.18
N LYS A 223 6.56 -7.57 -11.22
CA LYS A 223 7.36 -7.26 -10.04
C LYS A 223 6.98 -5.91 -9.46
N TYR A 224 6.88 -5.90 -8.14
CA TYR A 224 6.49 -4.72 -7.38
C TYR A 224 7.41 -4.49 -6.20
N ARG A 225 7.30 -3.28 -5.62
CA ARG A 225 8.06 -2.85 -4.47
C ARG A 225 7.18 -2.02 -3.54
N TRP A 226 7.18 -2.41 -2.28
CA TRP A 226 6.50 -1.72 -1.19
C TRP A 226 7.35 -0.56 -0.71
N HIS A 227 6.74 0.61 -0.54
CA HIS A 227 7.33 1.75 0.16
C HIS A 227 6.44 2.14 1.32
N ILE A 228 6.98 2.07 2.52
CA ILE A 228 6.27 2.33 3.76
C ILE A 228 6.98 3.49 4.45
N PHE A 229 6.28 4.61 4.54
CA PHE A 229 6.69 5.77 5.32
C PHE A 229 6.02 5.66 6.68
N ALA A 230 6.77 5.70 7.77
CA ALA A 230 6.26 5.52 9.12
C ALA A 230 6.86 6.54 10.08
N TYR A 231 6.04 7.20 10.89
CA TYR A 231 6.53 8.04 11.97
C TYR A 231 6.90 7.17 13.17
N ASN A 232 8.18 7.21 13.54
CA ASN A 232 8.67 6.53 14.73
C ASN A 232 8.59 7.48 15.93
N SER A 233 7.73 7.15 16.89
CA SER A 233 7.49 8.00 18.07
C SER A 233 8.70 8.14 19.00
N GLN A 234 9.63 7.19 18.98
CA GLN A 234 10.84 7.21 19.79
C GLN A 234 11.91 8.11 19.17
N THR A 235 12.18 7.95 17.88
CA THR A 235 13.18 8.77 17.16
C THR A 235 12.64 10.14 16.76
N ARG A 236 11.30 10.29 16.71
CA ARG A 236 10.56 11.47 16.22
C ARG A 236 10.88 11.81 14.76
N LYS A 237 11.28 10.81 13.98
CA LYS A 237 11.60 10.94 12.56
C LYS A 237 10.64 10.08 11.73
N ILE A 238 10.56 10.41 10.44
CA ILE A 238 9.89 9.56 9.46
C ILE A 238 10.91 8.58 8.92
N GLU A 239 10.60 7.30 9.02
CA GLU A 239 11.40 6.20 8.51
C GLU A 239 10.73 5.68 7.23
N LEU A 240 11.54 5.56 6.17
CA LEU A 240 11.16 4.94 4.91
C LEU A 240 11.75 3.53 4.90
N THR A 241 10.87 2.54 4.93
CA THR A 241 11.23 1.16 4.62
C THR A 241 10.71 0.80 3.24
N THR A 242 11.59 0.33 2.38
CA THR A 242 11.27 -0.23 1.08
C THR A 242 11.53 -1.73 1.09
N ILE A 243 10.59 -2.53 0.59
CA ILE A 243 10.68 -4.00 0.56
C ILE A 243 10.24 -4.53 -0.81
N GLY A 244 10.93 -5.53 -1.36
CA GLY A 244 10.45 -6.23 -2.56
C GLY A 244 9.08 -6.89 -2.34
N ALA A 245 8.28 -7.01 -3.39
CA ALA A 245 7.10 -7.87 -3.36
C ALA A 245 7.44 -9.25 -3.91
N SER A 246 6.96 -10.32 -3.25
CA SER A 246 7.07 -11.69 -3.79
C SER A 246 6.05 -11.91 -4.91
N GLU A 247 6.22 -13.00 -5.67
CA GLU A 247 5.25 -13.43 -6.70
C GLU A 247 3.85 -13.66 -6.12
N GLU A 248 3.77 -14.11 -4.88
CA GLU A 248 2.50 -14.28 -4.17
C GLU A 248 1.93 -12.97 -3.64
N GLY A 249 2.61 -11.83 -3.83
CA GLY A 249 2.21 -10.52 -3.32
C GLY A 249 2.50 -10.31 -1.83
N LEU A 250 3.43 -11.07 -1.24
CA LEU A 250 3.93 -10.87 0.12
C LEU A 250 5.19 -9.99 0.11
N PHE A 251 5.88 -9.89 1.25
CA PHE A 251 7.12 -9.15 1.40
C PHE A 251 8.33 -10.06 1.13
N ASP A 252 9.11 -9.73 0.10
CA ASP A 252 10.36 -10.43 -0.21
C ASP A 252 11.54 -9.68 0.40
N LEU A 253 12.17 -10.32 1.38
CA LEU A 253 13.32 -9.77 2.11
C LEU A 253 14.66 -10.04 1.42
N LYS A 254 14.68 -10.90 0.40
CA LYS A 254 15.93 -11.34 -0.23
C LYS A 254 16.40 -10.32 -1.27
N ASP A 255 17.71 -10.13 -1.32
CA ASP A 255 18.33 -9.39 -2.41
C ASP A 255 18.09 -10.13 -3.73
N TYR A 256 17.84 -9.38 -4.80
CA TYR A 256 17.72 -9.95 -6.13
C TYR A 256 18.65 -9.24 -7.12
N THR A 257 19.10 -9.98 -8.12
CA THR A 257 20.03 -9.47 -9.13
C THR A 257 19.31 -9.26 -10.45
N ILE A 258 19.51 -8.10 -11.06
CA ILE A 258 19.07 -7.80 -12.42
C ILE A 258 20.24 -7.59 -13.35
N LEU A 259 20.00 -7.79 -14.64
CA LEU A 259 20.97 -7.57 -15.70
C LEU A 259 20.66 -6.24 -16.39
N GLU A 260 21.56 -5.26 -16.25
CA GLU A 260 21.39 -3.93 -16.85
C GLU A 260 22.40 -3.67 -17.95
N GLN A 261 21.97 -2.95 -18.99
CA GLN A 261 22.86 -2.51 -20.05
C GLN A 261 23.60 -1.24 -19.61
N LYS A 262 24.92 -1.32 -19.45
CA LYS A 262 25.73 -0.12 -19.17
C LYS A 262 25.79 0.80 -20.38
N ARG A 263 25.59 2.10 -20.17
CA ARG A 263 25.76 3.14 -21.20
C ARG A 263 27.13 3.10 -21.89
N GLU A 264 28.16 2.69 -21.16
CA GLU A 264 29.56 2.69 -21.60
C GLU A 264 29.99 1.41 -22.35
N ALA A 265 29.24 0.31 -22.21
CA ALA A 265 29.56 -0.97 -22.85
C ALA A 265 28.40 -1.41 -23.76
N LYS A 266 28.45 -1.03 -25.04
CA LYS A 266 27.50 -1.52 -26.04
C LYS A 266 27.51 -3.05 -26.03
N ASN A 267 26.37 -3.65 -25.70
CA ASN A 267 26.08 -5.10 -25.69
C ASN A 267 26.60 -5.93 -24.50
N ALA A 268 27.07 -5.32 -23.41
CA ALA A 268 27.35 -6.06 -22.18
C ALA A 268 26.24 -5.82 -21.14
N LEU A 269 25.57 -6.90 -20.74
CA LEU A 269 24.70 -6.90 -19.57
C LEU A 269 25.56 -7.08 -18.32
N VAL A 270 25.40 -6.17 -17.36
CA VAL A 270 26.14 -6.21 -16.08
C VAL A 270 25.16 -6.56 -14.97
N PRO A 271 25.47 -7.53 -14.10
CA PRO A 271 24.65 -7.82 -12.94
C PRO A 271 24.70 -6.65 -11.94
N ARG A 272 23.53 -6.21 -11.50
CA ARG A 272 23.34 -5.27 -10.39
C ARG A 272 22.49 -5.94 -9.32
N SER A 273 23.03 -6.03 -8.10
CA SER A 273 22.27 -6.49 -6.94
C SER A 273 21.38 -5.36 -6.42
N ILE A 274 20.14 -5.69 -6.10
CA ILE A 274 19.14 -4.79 -5.52
C ILE A 274 18.80 -5.31 -4.14
N PRO A 275 18.98 -4.52 -3.08
CA PRO A 275 18.61 -4.93 -1.75
C PRO A 275 17.12 -5.29 -1.64
N GLY A 276 16.83 -6.40 -0.96
CA GLY A 276 15.46 -6.81 -0.64
C GLY A 276 14.78 -5.82 0.29
N ILE A 277 15.55 -5.29 1.26
CA ILE A 277 15.13 -4.28 2.22
C ILE A 277 16.03 -3.05 2.10
N ILE A 278 15.43 -1.87 2.03
CA ILE A 278 16.13 -0.58 2.14
C ILE A 278 15.45 0.21 3.24
N HIS A 279 16.20 0.59 4.28
CA HIS A 279 15.71 1.42 5.37
C HIS A 279 16.44 2.76 5.37
N ARG A 280 15.69 3.87 5.43
CA ARG A 280 16.21 5.23 5.43
C ARG A 280 15.46 6.07 6.46
N THR A 281 16.16 6.99 7.11
CA THR A 281 15.53 7.99 7.97
C THR A 281 15.48 9.32 7.23
N LEU A 282 14.31 9.93 7.14
CA LEU A 282 14.14 11.24 6.52
C LEU A 282 14.40 12.34 7.55
N ASP A 283 15.45 13.14 7.31
CA ASP A 283 15.69 14.36 8.07
C ASP A 283 15.10 15.56 7.33
N ILE A 284 14.11 16.21 7.93
CA ILE A 284 13.37 17.32 7.33
C ILE A 284 13.81 18.62 8.00
N ASN A 285 15.13 18.86 8.08
CA ASN A 285 15.73 20.10 8.57
C ASN A 285 15.09 20.64 9.87
N SER A 286 14.92 19.78 10.88
CA SER A 286 14.30 20.13 12.18
C SER A 286 12.81 20.52 12.14
N VAL A 287 12.07 20.13 11.10
CA VAL A 287 10.61 20.28 11.05
C VAL A 287 9.94 19.20 11.92
N GLU A 288 9.06 19.61 12.82
CA GLU A 288 8.28 18.69 13.65
C GLU A 288 6.98 18.29 12.95
N VAL A 289 6.74 16.98 12.84
CA VAL A 289 5.49 16.42 12.31
C VAL A 289 4.33 16.74 13.27
N ALA A 290 3.22 17.25 12.73
CA ALA A 290 2.04 17.63 13.49
C ALA A 290 0.90 16.60 13.44
N ASN A 291 0.82 15.82 12.36
CA ASN A 291 -0.25 14.86 12.14
C ASN A 291 0.20 13.72 11.21
N GLY A 292 -0.68 12.76 10.97
CA GLY A 292 -0.50 11.75 9.93
C GLY A 292 -0.25 12.39 8.56
N PHE A 293 0.57 11.72 7.76
CA PHE A 293 1.00 12.16 6.44
C PHE A 293 0.49 11.20 5.37
N SER A 294 0.58 11.62 4.11
CA SER A 294 0.14 10.82 2.97
C SER A 294 1.22 10.78 1.90
N ALA A 295 1.42 9.60 1.32
CA ALA A 295 2.28 9.37 0.18
C ALA A 295 1.44 8.94 -1.03
N THR A 296 1.67 9.59 -2.18
CA THR A 296 0.90 9.34 -3.39
C THR A 296 1.83 9.15 -4.58
N LYS A 297 1.60 8.07 -5.34
CA LYS A 297 2.24 7.84 -6.64
C LYS A 297 1.60 8.77 -7.68
N TYR A 298 2.42 9.41 -8.50
CA TYR A 298 1.97 10.16 -9.66
C TYR A 298 2.91 9.97 -10.84
N ASP A 299 2.38 10.09 -12.05
CA ASP A 299 3.13 10.00 -13.29
C ASP A 299 3.26 11.40 -13.92
N ILE A 300 4.46 11.77 -14.31
CA ILE A 300 4.71 12.93 -15.16
C ILE A 300 4.50 12.48 -16.60
N GLN A 301 3.70 13.23 -17.34
CA GLN A 301 3.45 13.01 -18.76
C GLN A 301 4.11 14.10 -19.60
N ARG A 302 4.46 13.77 -20.84
CA ARG A 302 5.03 14.70 -21.81
C ARG A 302 4.40 14.47 -23.17
N GLU A 303 4.09 15.56 -23.89
CA GLU A 303 3.66 15.49 -25.28
C GLU A 303 4.80 14.99 -26.16
N GLN A 304 4.53 13.95 -26.94
CA GLN A 304 5.50 13.36 -27.84
C GLN A 304 4.83 12.92 -29.15
N GLN A 305 5.51 13.18 -30.26
CA GLN A 305 5.01 12.87 -31.60
C GLN A 305 5.09 11.36 -31.80
N THR A 306 3.95 10.72 -31.97
CA THR A 306 3.83 9.31 -32.32
C THR A 306 3.38 9.17 -33.77
N ARG A 307 3.29 7.92 -34.24
CA ARG A 307 2.76 7.61 -35.58
C ARG A 307 1.29 8.01 -35.75
N GLU A 308 0.57 8.19 -34.63
CA GLU A 308 -0.84 8.54 -34.59
C GLU A 308 -1.09 10.03 -34.32
N GLY A 309 -0.02 10.83 -34.19
CA GLY A 309 -0.11 12.27 -33.92
C GLY A 309 0.55 12.67 -32.60
N MET A 310 0.15 13.82 -32.07
CA MET A 310 0.65 14.30 -30.78
C MET A 310 -0.09 13.58 -29.65
N GLN A 311 0.65 12.87 -28.79
CA GLN A 311 0.08 12.14 -27.66
C GLN A 311 0.82 12.47 -26.36
N LEU A 312 0.11 12.52 -25.25
CA LEU A 312 0.70 12.59 -23.91
C LEU A 312 1.18 11.18 -23.52
N LEU A 313 2.49 11.02 -23.41
CA LEU A 313 3.10 9.76 -22.98
C LEU A 313 3.66 9.89 -21.57
N LYS A 314 3.55 8.80 -20.81
CA LYS A 314 4.20 8.69 -19.50
C LYS A 314 5.70 8.85 -19.66
N ASN A 315 6.27 9.82 -18.94
CA ASN A 315 7.69 10.16 -18.96
C ASN A 315 8.42 9.64 -17.72
N ALA A 316 7.85 9.83 -16.52
CA ALA A 316 8.47 9.37 -15.27
C ALA A 316 7.41 9.08 -14.20
N THR A 317 7.68 8.12 -13.33
CA THR A 317 6.90 7.89 -12.10
C THR A 317 7.59 8.54 -10.91
N LYS A 318 6.81 9.11 -10.01
CA LYS A 318 7.28 9.74 -8.78
C LYS A 318 6.37 9.38 -7.60
N ILE A 319 6.91 9.49 -6.39
CA ILE A 319 6.13 9.50 -5.14
C ILE A 319 6.22 10.90 -4.54
N MET A 320 5.09 11.47 -4.17
CA MET A 320 5.03 12.67 -3.34
C MET A 320 4.64 12.28 -1.92
N LEU A 321 5.45 12.66 -0.93
CA LEU A 321 5.14 12.55 0.49
C LEU A 321 4.79 13.94 1.03
N ALA A 322 3.57 14.10 1.53
CA ALA A 322 3.05 15.35 2.09
C ALA A 322 2.93 15.25 3.61
N ILE A 323 3.66 16.11 4.33
CA ILE A 323 3.88 16.00 5.77
C ILE A 323 3.37 17.26 6.46
N PRO A 324 2.26 17.19 7.21
CA PRO A 324 1.79 18.30 8.02
C PRO A 324 2.79 18.63 9.13
N THR A 325 3.14 19.90 9.27
CA THR A 325 4.14 20.37 10.24
C THR A 325 3.49 21.19 11.35
N LYS A 326 4.16 21.28 12.51
CA LYS A 326 3.67 22.13 13.61
C LYS A 326 3.76 23.61 13.32
N GLN A 327 4.56 24.02 12.34
CA GLN A 327 4.66 25.39 11.88
C GLN A 327 3.42 25.83 11.07
N GLY A 328 2.45 24.93 10.84
CA GLY A 328 1.21 25.22 10.12
C GLY A 328 1.34 25.17 8.61
N ASN A 329 2.47 24.67 8.09
CA ASN A 329 2.67 24.40 6.67
C ASN A 329 2.73 22.89 6.38
N VAL A 330 2.84 22.53 5.11
CA VAL A 330 3.03 21.15 4.67
C VAL A 330 4.39 21.05 3.98
N ALA A 331 5.26 20.18 4.48
CA ALA A 331 6.49 19.82 3.79
C ALA A 331 6.16 18.75 2.74
N ALA A 332 6.53 18.99 1.48
CA ALA A 332 6.34 18.05 0.39
C ALA A 332 7.69 17.55 -0.14
N LEU A 333 7.90 16.24 -0.09
CA LEU A 333 9.09 15.58 -0.65
C LEU A 333 8.68 14.79 -1.89
N SER A 334 9.42 14.95 -2.98
CA SER A 334 9.15 14.25 -4.25
C SER A 334 10.33 13.34 -4.58
N PHE A 335 10.06 12.04 -4.69
CA PHE A 335 11.05 11.02 -5.00
C PHE A 335 10.89 10.57 -6.45
N ALA A 336 11.97 10.58 -7.22
CA ALA A 336 12.00 9.90 -8.50
C ALA A 336 12.05 8.39 -8.30
N VAL A 337 11.30 7.66 -9.12
CA VAL A 337 11.25 6.19 -9.10
C VAL A 337 12.16 5.64 -10.19
N ALA A 338 13.09 4.76 -9.82
CA ALA A 338 13.96 4.05 -10.73
C ALA A 338 13.26 2.84 -11.39
N ALA A 339 13.90 2.27 -12.41
CA ALA A 339 13.37 1.13 -13.16
C ALA A 339 13.09 -0.11 -12.29
N ASP A 340 13.82 -0.29 -11.19
CA ASP A 340 13.64 -1.37 -10.22
C ASP A 340 12.64 -1.03 -9.09
N GLY A 341 11.94 0.10 -9.22
CA GLY A 341 11.03 0.61 -8.21
C GLY A 341 11.72 1.24 -7.00
N THR A 342 13.06 1.36 -6.95
CA THR A 342 13.73 2.07 -5.85
C THR A 342 13.53 3.58 -5.95
N LEU A 343 13.61 4.28 -4.81
CA LEU A 343 13.46 5.73 -4.74
C LEU A 343 14.82 6.43 -4.75
N ALA A 344 14.89 7.55 -5.49
CA ALA A 344 16.04 8.44 -5.48
C ALA A 344 16.40 8.91 -4.07
N GLU A 345 17.69 9.12 -3.84
CA GLU A 345 18.24 9.61 -2.57
C GLU A 345 18.40 11.13 -2.60
N ILE A 346 18.31 11.73 -1.41
CA ILE A 346 18.65 13.14 -1.22
C ILE A 346 20.17 13.20 -1.04
N ASP A 347 20.84 13.98 -1.87
CA ASP A 347 22.30 14.14 -1.80
C ASP A 347 22.71 14.75 -0.46
N GLU A 348 23.66 14.12 0.23
CA GLU A 348 24.22 14.59 1.50
C GLU A 348 25.15 15.80 1.31
N ASN A 349 25.72 15.97 0.11
CA ASN A 349 26.57 17.09 -0.25
C ASN A 349 25.81 18.09 -1.13
N LEU A 350 25.05 18.98 -0.48
CA LEU A 350 24.36 20.09 -1.13
C LEU A 350 25.35 21.18 -1.61
N ASP A 351 26.16 20.90 -2.63
CA ASP A 351 27.02 21.90 -3.27
C ASP A 351 26.19 23.01 -3.96
N SER A 352 24.89 22.78 -4.18
CA SER A 352 23.95 23.79 -4.65
C SER A 352 22.52 23.56 -4.12
N GLN A 353 22.10 24.38 -3.15
CA GLN A 353 20.68 24.59 -2.90
C GLN A 353 20.11 25.44 -4.05
N THR A 354 19.73 24.78 -5.13
CA THR A 354 18.97 25.47 -6.18
C THR A 354 17.54 25.61 -5.69
N THR A 355 17.14 26.83 -5.33
CA THR A 355 15.71 27.11 -5.14
C THR A 355 15.04 26.98 -6.49
N LEU A 356 14.43 25.82 -6.74
CA LEU A 356 13.61 25.60 -7.93
C LEU A 356 12.33 26.44 -7.79
N ARG A 357 12.37 27.68 -8.30
CA ARG A 357 11.13 28.36 -8.69
C ARG A 357 10.67 27.67 -9.96
N SER A 358 9.61 26.87 -9.85
CA SER A 358 8.99 26.24 -11.00
C SER A 358 8.46 27.32 -11.95
N ASN A 359 9.18 27.59 -13.05
CA ASN A 359 8.62 28.30 -14.20
C ASN A 359 7.82 27.35 -15.11
N SER A 360 7.95 26.04 -14.90
CA SER A 360 7.15 25.00 -15.52
C SER A 360 5.80 24.88 -14.80
N ARG A 361 4.71 25.05 -15.53
CA ARG A 361 3.37 24.67 -15.05
C ARG A 361 3.24 23.16 -15.22
N ASP A 362 3.61 22.41 -14.19
CA ASP A 362 3.26 20.99 -14.14
C ASP A 362 1.77 20.89 -13.81
N LEU A 363 0.96 20.54 -14.81
CA LEU A 363 -0.47 20.40 -14.67
C LEU A 363 -0.74 19.04 -14.00
N LEU A 364 -1.12 19.05 -12.72
CA LEU A 364 -1.73 17.89 -12.08
C LEU A 364 -3.12 17.72 -12.68
N LEU A 365 -3.22 16.89 -13.71
CA LEU A 365 -4.51 16.47 -14.23
C LEU A 365 -5.09 15.45 -13.24
N PRO A 366 -6.25 15.73 -12.60
CA PRO A 366 -7.01 14.65 -11.99
C PRO A 366 -7.35 13.64 -13.09
N LEU A 367 -7.22 12.35 -12.79
CA LEU A 367 -7.78 11.28 -13.63
C LEU A 367 -9.32 11.44 -13.62
N ASN A 368 -9.81 12.24 -14.56
CA ASN A 368 -11.14 12.20 -15.17
C ASN A 368 -12.38 12.15 -14.24
N THR A 369 -12.44 12.91 -13.14
CA THR A 369 -13.65 12.90 -12.26
C THR A 369 -14.00 14.22 -11.59
N LEU A 370 -13.97 15.35 -12.31
CA LEU A 370 -14.58 16.61 -11.81
C LEU A 370 -15.32 17.41 -12.90
N ASP A 371 -15.92 16.74 -13.90
CA ASP A 371 -16.68 17.43 -14.96
C ASP A 371 -18.08 17.92 -14.52
N GLU A 372 -18.50 17.74 -13.25
CA GLU A 372 -19.83 18.15 -12.79
C GLU A 372 -19.90 18.81 -11.40
N ILE A 373 -18.88 19.58 -10.98
CA ILE A 373 -19.08 20.51 -9.86
C ILE A 373 -19.30 21.93 -10.41
N LYS A 374 -20.58 22.29 -10.58
CA LYS A 374 -21.00 23.70 -10.68
C LYS A 374 -20.74 24.39 -9.34
N GLY A 375 -19.66 25.17 -9.27
CA GLY A 375 -19.50 26.16 -8.21
C GLY A 375 -20.54 27.26 -8.38
N ILE A 376 -21.52 27.33 -7.48
CA ILE A 376 -22.33 28.53 -7.28
C ILE A 376 -21.56 29.40 -6.28
N GLY A 377 -21.05 30.53 -6.76
CA GLY A 377 -20.43 31.56 -5.93
C GLY A 377 -20.65 32.92 -6.59
N ASP A 378 -21.41 33.79 -5.93
CA ASP A 378 -21.66 35.16 -6.37
C ASP A 378 -20.38 36.02 -6.29
N SER A 379 -20.12 36.76 -7.36
CA SER A 379 -19.21 37.91 -7.49
C SER A 379 -17.69 37.66 -7.38
N THR A 380 -17.03 37.67 -8.54
CA THR A 380 -15.62 38.09 -8.69
C THR A 380 -15.48 39.61 -8.49
N PRO A 381 -14.48 40.11 -7.75
CA PRO A 381 -13.96 41.46 -7.98
C PRO A 381 -12.85 41.45 -9.04
N SER A 382 -12.87 42.50 -9.86
CA SER A 382 -11.97 42.78 -10.97
C SER A 382 -10.53 43.06 -10.53
N VAL A 383 -9.54 42.52 -11.25
CA VAL A 383 -8.15 42.96 -11.14
C VAL A 383 -7.75 43.66 -12.44
N GLU A 384 -7.72 45.00 -12.38
CA GLU A 384 -6.99 45.84 -13.34
C GLU A 384 -5.48 45.63 -13.18
N TYR A 385 -4.77 45.40 -14.28
CA TYR A 385 -3.34 45.68 -14.36
C TYR A 385 -3.09 46.71 -15.46
N LEU A 386 -2.65 47.90 -15.04
CA LEU A 386 -2.03 48.92 -15.88
C LEU A 386 -0.72 48.38 -16.47
N HIS A 387 -0.54 48.48 -17.79
CA HIS A 387 0.77 48.45 -18.42
C HIS A 387 1.10 49.81 -19.04
N PHE A 388 2.18 50.42 -18.55
CA PHE A 388 2.84 51.57 -19.16
C PHE A 388 3.70 51.11 -20.34
N GLY A 389 3.35 51.64 -21.51
CA GLY A 389 4.20 52.08 -22.64
C GLY A 389 5.43 51.29 -23.09
N GLU A 390 5.41 50.86 -24.36
CA GLU A 390 6.24 51.49 -25.40
C GLU A 390 5.61 51.32 -26.80
N ARG A 391 5.58 52.43 -27.57
CA ARG A 391 5.28 52.55 -29.02
C ARG A 391 6.59 52.29 -29.79
N LYS A 392 6.70 51.96 -31.08
CA LYS A 392 5.91 52.08 -32.33
C LYS A 392 6.62 51.13 -33.34
N ALA A 393 5.99 50.56 -34.36
CA ALA A 393 5.78 51.24 -35.64
C ALA A 393 4.80 50.48 -36.55
N GLU A 394 4.13 51.27 -37.39
CA GLU A 394 2.94 50.98 -38.20
C GLU A 394 3.21 50.25 -39.52
N GLY A 395 2.17 49.58 -40.05
CA GLY A 395 2.08 49.15 -41.45
C GLY A 395 0.71 48.57 -41.82
N ARG A 396 -0.19 49.42 -42.34
CA ARG A 396 -1.60 49.16 -42.74
C ARG A 396 -1.77 48.23 -43.96
N ARG A 397 -2.90 47.50 -44.02
CA ARG A 397 -4.00 47.52 -45.06
C ARG A 397 -4.98 46.36 -44.77
N GLN A 398 -6.18 46.60 -44.25
CA GLN A 398 -7.48 46.92 -44.90
C GLN A 398 -8.17 45.79 -45.70
N LEU A 399 -9.33 45.38 -45.15
CA LEU A 399 -10.65 45.13 -45.77
C LEU A 399 -10.81 43.98 -46.77
N CYS A 400 -11.60 42.96 -46.40
CA CYS A 400 -13.06 42.97 -46.51
C CYS A 400 -13.68 42.19 -45.33
#